data_AF-A0A662WKD4-F1
#
_entry.id   AF-A0A662WKD4-F1
#
_cell.length_a   1.000
_cell.length_b   1.000
_cell.length_c   1.000
_cell.angle_alpha   90.00
_cell.angle_beta   90.00
_cell.angle_gamma   90.00
#
_symmetry.space_group_name_H-M   'P 1'
#
loop_
_entity.id
_entity.type
_entity.pdbx_description
1 polymer ?
#
loop_
_entity_poly.entity_id
_entity_poly.type
_entity_poly.pdbx_seq_one_letter_code
_entity_poly.pdbx_strand_id
1 'polypeptide(L)'
;MIQAKTTFDAGGRPPEDKSLPLAKGRPKQTYGMDPEGQQDEKIRKAREVEHRWRCIVQNDLESIPLALVVFGIGVAMEDRINPSVQIGAMTTYTVLRCFHTYAYAKKLQPHRAWCWRIVSKTHHPTMSGSMELQAYVVCSFILYLKFVIATGIQATKTFDAGGRPPEDRNLPLAQGRREQNYGLQTDTNDAELMKAREIEHRWRRIIQNDLESIPLALLVFGGGVFAGGNKELFTICLLIYTISRCFHTIAYAYSLQPHRAWCWRIGVLMIIVGAINSMAGVFK
;
A
#
# COMPACT_ATOMS: atom_id res chain seq x y z
N MET A 1 -18.31 -11.79 -0.45
CA MET A 1 -19.64 -11.77 -1.13
C MET A 1 -20.11 -10.37 -1.52
N ILE A 2 -20.01 -9.36 -0.63
CA ILE A 2 -20.53 -8.00 -0.91
C ILE A 2 -19.84 -7.36 -2.13
N GLN A 3 -18.49 -7.38 -2.17
CA GLN A 3 -17.73 -6.85 -3.31
C GLN A 3 -18.14 -7.52 -4.63
N ALA A 4 -18.21 -8.85 -4.66
CA ALA A 4 -18.61 -9.60 -5.86
C ALA A 4 -19.99 -9.13 -6.36
N LYS A 5 -20.99 -9.04 -5.48
CA LYS A 5 -22.33 -8.55 -5.81
C LYS A 5 -22.30 -7.12 -6.39
N THR A 6 -21.56 -6.21 -5.77
CA THR A 6 -21.45 -4.83 -6.26
C THR A 6 -20.70 -4.75 -7.60
N THR A 7 -19.77 -5.68 -7.86
CA THR A 7 -19.05 -5.77 -9.14
C THR A 7 -20.00 -6.14 -10.28
N PHE A 8 -20.90 -7.09 -10.03
CA PHE A 8 -21.94 -7.48 -10.99
C PHE A 8 -22.99 -6.36 -11.19
N ASP A 9 -23.37 -5.65 -10.13
CA ASP A 9 -24.34 -4.54 -10.21
C ASP A 9 -23.82 -3.36 -11.05
N ALA A 10 -22.51 -3.22 -11.15
CA ALA A 10 -21.82 -2.17 -11.88
C ALA A 10 -21.39 -2.54 -13.31
N GLY A 11 -21.60 -3.80 -13.73
CA GLY A 11 -21.13 -4.30 -15.03
C GLY A 11 -19.61 -4.53 -15.11
N GLY A 12 -18.94 -4.57 -13.95
CA GLY A 12 -17.48 -4.61 -13.83
C GLY A 12 -16.85 -6.00 -13.96
N ARG A 13 -17.65 -7.06 -14.17
CA ARG A 13 -17.13 -8.43 -14.36
C ARG A 13 -16.72 -8.69 -15.82
N PRO A 14 -15.90 -9.74 -16.03
CA PRO A 14 -15.60 -10.26 -17.36
C PRO A 14 -16.89 -10.66 -18.12
N PRO A 15 -16.96 -10.49 -19.46
CA PRO A 15 -18.11 -10.91 -20.27
C PRO A 15 -18.44 -12.41 -20.14
N GLU A 16 -17.46 -13.23 -19.81
CA GLU A 16 -17.56 -14.68 -19.62
C GLU A 16 -18.49 -15.02 -18.44
N ASP A 17 -18.59 -14.13 -17.45
CA ASP A 17 -19.38 -14.31 -16.24
C ASP A 17 -20.89 -14.08 -16.45
N LYS A 18 -21.33 -13.80 -17.68
CA LYS A 18 -22.74 -13.56 -18.02
C LYS A 18 -23.68 -14.72 -17.69
N SER A 19 -23.15 -15.95 -17.65
CA SER A 19 -23.94 -17.17 -17.38
C SER A 19 -24.17 -17.40 -15.89
N LEU A 20 -23.48 -16.67 -15.02
CA LEU A 20 -23.57 -16.87 -13.58
C LEU A 20 -24.95 -16.44 -13.06
N PRO A 21 -25.52 -17.15 -12.05
CA PRO A 21 -26.80 -16.77 -11.45
C PRO A 21 -26.84 -15.32 -10.95
N LEU A 22 -25.69 -14.81 -10.49
CA LEU A 22 -25.50 -13.44 -10.03
C LEU A 22 -25.58 -12.39 -11.15
N ALA A 23 -25.44 -12.76 -12.42
CA ALA A 23 -25.50 -11.85 -13.57
C ALA A 23 -26.93 -11.65 -14.10
N LYS A 24 -27.90 -12.50 -13.69
CA LYS A 24 -29.29 -12.40 -14.15
C LYS A 24 -29.93 -11.08 -13.72
N GLY A 25 -30.53 -10.36 -14.68
CA GLY A 25 -31.22 -9.09 -14.43
C GLY A 25 -30.30 -7.91 -14.12
N ARG A 26 -29.01 -8.02 -14.44
CA ARG A 26 -27.99 -6.98 -14.20
C ARG A 26 -27.45 -6.42 -15.52
N PRO A 27 -26.79 -5.24 -15.48
CA PRO A 27 -26.18 -4.66 -16.66
C PRO A 27 -25.16 -5.60 -17.33
N LYS A 28 -24.89 -5.34 -18.61
CA LYS A 28 -23.92 -6.11 -19.40
C LYS A 28 -22.55 -6.08 -18.73
N GLN A 29 -21.93 -7.24 -18.58
CA GLN A 29 -20.61 -7.38 -17.97
C GLN A 29 -19.54 -7.14 -19.03
N THR A 30 -18.77 -6.06 -18.90
CA THR A 30 -17.82 -5.57 -19.91
C THR A 30 -16.59 -4.95 -19.27
N TYR A 31 -16.21 -5.37 -18.06
CA TYR A 31 -15.22 -4.68 -17.24
C TYR A 31 -15.57 -3.20 -16.95
N GLY A 32 -16.85 -2.83 -17.04
CA GLY A 32 -17.31 -1.45 -16.92
C GLY A 32 -16.98 -0.57 -18.13
N MET A 33 -16.53 -1.15 -19.26
CA MET A 33 -16.20 -0.43 -20.50
C MET A 33 -17.40 -0.21 -21.43
N ASP A 34 -18.62 -0.48 -20.97
CA ASP A 34 -19.83 -0.21 -21.73
C ASP A 34 -20.11 1.31 -21.82
N PRO A 35 -20.09 1.91 -23.04
CA PRO A 35 -20.38 3.34 -23.24
C PRO A 35 -21.82 3.71 -22.90
N GLU A 36 -22.77 2.81 -23.17
CA GLU A 36 -24.20 3.03 -22.86
C GLU A 36 -24.42 3.08 -21.35
N GLY A 37 -23.67 2.26 -20.60
CA GLY A 37 -23.70 2.23 -19.14
C GLY A 37 -23.02 3.43 -18.45
N GLN A 38 -22.31 4.31 -19.18
CA GLN A 38 -21.79 5.57 -18.61
C GLN A 38 -22.88 6.64 -18.50
N GLN A 39 -23.91 6.59 -19.35
CA GLN A 39 -25.00 7.57 -19.36
C GLN A 39 -26.13 7.20 -18.38
N ASP A 40 -26.25 5.92 -18.01
CA ASP A 40 -27.23 5.44 -17.04
C ASP A 40 -26.83 5.79 -15.59
N GLU A 41 -27.64 6.63 -14.94
CA GLU A 41 -27.44 7.08 -13.56
C GLU A 41 -27.38 5.92 -12.54
N LYS A 42 -28.17 4.87 -12.75
CA LYS A 42 -28.24 3.69 -11.86
C LYS A 42 -26.95 2.89 -11.95
N ILE A 43 -26.40 2.72 -13.16
CA ILE A 43 -25.12 2.04 -13.38
C ILE A 43 -23.97 2.87 -12.83
N ARG A 44 -23.98 4.19 -13.02
CA ARG A 44 -22.96 5.09 -12.46
C ARG A 44 -22.90 5.01 -10.93
N LYS A 45 -24.05 5.08 -10.26
CA LYS A 45 -24.15 4.89 -8.79
C LYS A 45 -23.67 3.50 -8.35
N ALA A 46 -23.94 2.46 -9.13
CA ALA A 46 -23.43 1.11 -8.84
C ALA A 46 -21.91 1.03 -8.98
N ARG A 47 -21.32 1.66 -10.01
CA ARG A 47 -19.87 1.75 -10.22
C ARG A 47 -19.16 2.51 -9.10
N GLU A 48 -19.74 3.60 -8.59
CA GLU A 48 -19.20 4.30 -7.42
C GLU A 48 -19.16 3.38 -6.19
N VAL A 49 -20.23 2.62 -5.94
CA VAL A 49 -20.29 1.66 -4.83
C VAL A 49 -19.27 0.54 -5.00
N GLU A 50 -19.14 0.00 -6.21
CA GLU A 50 -18.14 -1.03 -6.52
C GLU A 50 -16.72 -0.52 -6.31
N HIS A 51 -16.39 0.64 -6.89
CA HIS A 51 -15.06 1.24 -6.77
C HIS A 51 -14.70 1.46 -5.31
N ARG A 52 -15.65 1.94 -4.49
CA ARG A 52 -15.47 2.08 -3.04
C ARG A 52 -15.08 0.76 -2.38
N TRP A 53 -15.79 -0.33 -2.69
CA TRP A 53 -15.46 -1.65 -2.14
C TRP A 53 -14.09 -2.16 -2.61
N ARG A 54 -13.71 -1.90 -3.87
CA ARG A 54 -12.37 -2.22 -4.37
C ARG A 54 -11.29 -1.45 -3.60
N CYS A 55 -11.49 -0.16 -3.33
CA CYS A 55 -10.55 0.63 -2.53
C CYS A 55 -10.41 0.10 -1.10
N ILE A 56 -11.49 -0.34 -0.46
CA ILE A 56 -11.43 -0.97 0.87
C ILE A 56 -10.54 -2.21 0.83
N VAL A 57 -10.86 -3.14 -0.08
CA VAL A 57 -10.13 -4.42 -0.19
C VAL A 57 -8.68 -4.19 -0.57
N GLN A 58 -8.41 -3.26 -1.48
CA GLN A 58 -7.05 -2.90 -1.86
C GLN A 58 -6.29 -2.36 -0.66
N ASN A 59 -6.83 -1.39 0.08
CA ASN A 59 -6.18 -0.87 1.29
C ASN A 59 -5.89 -1.97 2.34
N ASP A 60 -6.77 -2.96 2.46
CA ASP A 60 -6.54 -4.13 3.32
C ASP A 60 -5.41 -5.03 2.81
N LEU A 61 -5.40 -5.34 1.51
CA LEU A 61 -4.31 -6.09 0.88
C LEU A 61 -2.97 -5.36 0.95
N GLU A 62 -2.98 -4.03 0.96
CA GLU A 62 -1.75 -3.22 1.01
C GLU A 62 -1.19 -3.07 2.43
N SER A 63 -2.03 -3.05 3.47
CA SER A 63 -1.55 -2.78 4.85
C SER A 63 -1.38 -4.03 5.70
N ILE A 64 -2.27 -5.02 5.55
CA ILE A 64 -2.34 -6.16 6.47
C ILE A 64 -1.08 -7.04 6.36
N PRO A 65 -0.59 -7.39 5.15
CA PRO A 65 0.62 -8.21 5.04
C PRO A 65 1.84 -7.56 5.71
N LEU A 66 2.01 -6.25 5.56
CA LEU A 66 3.11 -5.51 6.18
C LEU A 66 2.98 -5.49 7.71
N ALA A 67 1.77 -5.26 8.22
CA ALA A 67 1.51 -5.27 9.65
C ALA A 67 1.73 -6.67 10.27
N LEU A 68 1.30 -7.74 9.59
CA LEU A 68 1.53 -9.11 10.03
C LEU A 68 3.02 -9.46 10.08
N VAL A 69 3.81 -9.00 9.11
CA VAL A 69 5.27 -9.16 9.14
C VAL A 69 5.87 -8.41 10.32
N VAL A 70 5.53 -7.14 10.53
CA VAL A 70 6.02 -6.32 11.66
C VAL A 70 5.62 -6.92 13.01
N PHE A 71 4.39 -7.39 13.15
CA PHE A 71 3.91 -8.02 14.38
C PHE A 71 4.55 -9.39 14.62
N GLY A 72 4.71 -10.19 13.57
CA GLY A 72 5.40 -11.48 13.64
C GLY A 72 6.85 -11.34 14.08
N ILE A 73 7.55 -10.30 13.60
CA ILE A 73 8.91 -9.96 14.07
C ILE A 73 8.90 -9.66 15.56
N GLY A 74 7.96 -8.83 16.03
CA GLY A 74 7.95 -8.46 17.44
C GLY A 74 7.56 -9.62 18.38
N VAL A 75 6.74 -10.56 17.93
CA VAL A 75 6.47 -11.82 18.64
C VAL A 75 7.69 -12.74 18.64
N ALA A 76 8.40 -12.86 17.51
CA ALA A 76 9.64 -13.64 17.44
C ALA A 76 10.80 -13.06 18.28
N MET A 77 10.65 -11.82 18.76
CA MET A 77 11.62 -11.09 19.58
C MET A 77 11.14 -10.87 21.03
N GLU A 78 10.28 -11.76 21.55
CA GLU A 78 9.62 -11.63 22.86
C GLU A 78 10.59 -11.31 24.02
N ASP A 79 11.82 -11.85 24.00
CA ASP A 79 12.84 -11.59 25.02
C ASP A 79 13.45 -10.17 24.99
N ARG A 80 13.22 -9.41 23.91
CA ARG A 80 13.84 -8.09 23.66
C ARG A 80 12.84 -6.96 23.51
N ILE A 81 11.55 -7.26 23.49
CA ILE A 81 10.48 -6.30 23.28
C ILE A 81 9.52 -6.40 24.45
N ASN A 82 9.06 -5.25 24.95
CA ASN A 82 8.06 -5.24 26.00
C ASN A 82 6.74 -5.87 25.49
N PRO A 83 6.31 -7.02 26.03
CA PRO A 83 5.15 -7.75 25.50
C PRO A 83 3.86 -6.93 25.61
N SER A 84 3.72 -6.10 26.64
CA SER A 84 2.56 -5.21 26.80
C SER A 84 2.48 -4.15 25.69
N VAL A 85 3.63 -3.64 25.23
CA VAL A 85 3.69 -2.68 24.10
C VAL A 85 3.35 -3.37 22.79
N GLN A 86 3.86 -4.57 22.56
CA GLN A 86 3.58 -5.35 21.36
C GLN A 86 2.09 -5.74 21.27
N ILE A 87 1.53 -6.27 22.35
CA ILE A 87 0.11 -6.62 22.46
C ILE A 87 -0.76 -5.37 22.31
N GLY A 88 -0.37 -4.26 22.93
CA GLY A 88 -1.06 -2.97 22.81
C GLY A 88 -1.07 -2.46 21.37
N ALA A 89 0.05 -2.53 20.66
CA ALA A 89 0.16 -2.12 19.26
C ALA A 89 -0.67 -3.00 18.33
N MET A 90 -0.60 -4.33 18.49
CA MET A 90 -1.39 -5.29 17.72
C MET A 90 -2.90 -5.10 17.92
N THR A 91 -3.32 -4.94 19.17
CA THR A 91 -4.73 -4.73 19.54
C THR A 91 -5.23 -3.40 18.98
N THR A 92 -4.46 -2.32 19.18
CA THR A 92 -4.82 -0.98 18.68
C THR A 92 -4.92 -0.97 17.16
N TYR A 93 -3.95 -1.57 16.46
CA TYR A 93 -3.99 -1.70 15.00
C TYR A 93 -5.23 -2.47 14.56
N THR A 94 -5.50 -3.63 15.15
CA THR A 94 -6.66 -4.48 14.78
C THR A 94 -7.97 -3.72 14.98
N VAL A 95 -8.16 -3.08 16.14
CA VAL A 95 -9.38 -2.30 16.44
C VAL A 95 -9.53 -1.11 15.49
N LEU A 96 -8.47 -0.33 15.27
CA LEU A 96 -8.50 0.81 14.34
C LEU A 96 -8.78 0.36 12.90
N ARG A 97 -8.29 -0.80 12.47
CA ARG A 97 -8.55 -1.35 11.12
C ARG A 97 -9.98 -1.84 10.96
N CYS A 98 -10.53 -2.55 11.96
CA CYS A 98 -11.94 -2.93 11.96
C CYS A 98 -12.84 -1.68 11.92
N PHE A 99 -12.50 -0.66 12.72
CA PHE A 99 -13.24 0.60 12.73
C PHE A 99 -13.10 1.38 11.42
N HIS A 100 -11.90 1.42 10.83
CA HIS A 100 -11.64 2.04 9.53
C HIS A 100 -12.47 1.36 8.42
N THR A 101 -12.54 0.04 8.40
CA THR A 101 -13.34 -0.73 7.42
C THR A 101 -14.83 -0.43 7.58
N TYR A 102 -15.32 -0.41 8.82
CA TYR A 102 -16.71 -0.08 9.14
C TYR A 102 -17.07 1.36 8.75
N ALA A 103 -16.22 2.32 9.11
CA ALA A 103 -16.30 3.72 8.73
C ALA A 103 -16.33 3.91 7.21
N TYR A 104 -15.51 3.16 6.48
CA TYR A 104 -15.45 3.19 5.03
C TYR A 104 -16.75 2.70 4.41
N ALA A 105 -17.30 1.60 4.94
CA ALA A 105 -18.57 1.03 4.49
C ALA A 105 -19.78 1.94 4.76
N LYS A 106 -19.77 2.70 5.86
CA LYS A 106 -20.91 3.53 6.32
C LYS A 106 -20.85 5.01 5.93
N LYS A 107 -19.86 5.44 5.13
CA LYS A 107 -19.68 6.86 4.74
C LYS A 107 -19.59 7.84 5.91
N LEU A 108 -19.16 7.38 7.08
CA LEU A 108 -19.13 8.23 8.27
C LEU A 108 -17.89 9.17 8.15
N GLN A 109 -18.05 10.44 8.55
CA GLN A 109 -17.01 11.46 8.79
C GLN A 109 -17.12 11.92 10.26
N PRO A 110 -16.05 12.33 11.00
CA PRO A 110 -14.66 12.64 10.60
C PRO A 110 -13.59 11.61 11.04
N HIS A 111 -13.95 10.43 11.56
CA HIS A 111 -13.04 9.44 12.16
C HIS A 111 -12.07 8.75 11.17
N ARG A 112 -12.13 9.06 9.86
CA ARG A 112 -11.17 8.58 8.86
C ARG A 112 -9.81 9.28 8.92
N ALA A 113 -9.76 10.53 9.40
CA ALA A 113 -8.54 11.33 9.47
C ALA A 113 -7.73 11.13 10.78
N TRP A 114 -8.36 10.58 11.83
CA TRP A 114 -7.74 10.44 13.15
C TRP A 114 -6.77 9.25 13.27
N CYS A 115 -6.85 8.26 12.38
CA CYS A 115 -6.06 7.03 12.46
C CYS A 115 -4.56 7.20 12.13
N TRP A 116 -4.09 8.42 11.86
CA TRP A 116 -2.71 8.72 11.45
C TRP A 116 -1.90 9.57 12.45
N ARG A 117 -2.38 9.72 13.70
CA ARG A 117 -1.74 10.62 14.67
C ARG A 117 -1.35 9.93 15.97
N ILE A 118 -0.28 9.13 15.93
CA ILE A 118 0.52 8.80 17.12
C ILE A 118 2.00 8.79 16.73
N VAL A 119 2.73 9.83 17.15
CA VAL A 119 4.19 9.79 17.28
C VAL A 119 4.46 9.69 18.77
N SER A 120 5.00 8.55 19.22
CA SER A 120 5.40 8.34 20.60
C SER A 120 6.80 8.93 20.85
N LYS A 121 6.99 9.52 22.03
CA LYS A 121 8.29 9.94 22.57
C LYS A 121 9.24 8.75 22.65
N THR A 122 10.47 8.94 22.19
CA THR A 122 11.56 7.96 22.30
C THR A 122 12.20 8.04 23.69
N HIS A 123 12.16 6.93 24.43
CA HIS A 123 13.21 6.61 25.40
C HIS A 123 14.31 5.85 24.65
N HIS A 124 15.59 6.15 24.92
CA HIS A 124 16.71 5.39 24.38
C HIS A 124 16.95 4.12 25.21
N PRO A 125 16.79 2.91 24.66
CA PRO A 125 17.39 1.71 25.21
C PRO A 125 18.76 1.48 24.56
N THR A 126 19.72 1.01 25.36
CA THR A 126 20.98 0.43 24.88
C THR A 126 20.65 -0.86 24.11
N MET A 127 20.86 -0.87 22.79
CA MET A 127 20.52 -2.00 21.91
C MET A 127 21.52 -3.17 22.06
N SER A 128 21.14 -4.25 22.75
CA SER A 128 21.85 -5.54 22.72
C SER A 128 21.35 -6.45 21.58
N GLY A 129 21.53 -6.01 20.33
CA GLY A 129 21.15 -6.71 19.10
C GLY A 129 22.30 -7.50 18.46
N SER A 130 22.06 -8.64 17.78
CA SER A 130 23.05 -9.14 16.81
C SER A 130 23.13 -8.16 15.63
N MET A 131 24.27 -8.08 14.94
CA MET A 131 24.49 -7.09 13.86
C MET A 131 23.43 -7.20 12.76
N GLU A 132 23.05 -8.42 12.41
CA GLU A 132 22.04 -8.77 11.42
C GLU A 132 20.66 -8.26 11.84
N LEU A 133 20.33 -8.44 13.13
CA LEU A 133 19.06 -7.99 13.69
C LEU A 133 18.99 -6.46 13.75
N GLN A 134 20.09 -5.80 14.15
CA GLN A 134 20.16 -4.34 14.16
C GLN A 134 19.98 -3.78 12.74
N ALA A 135 20.71 -4.33 11.77
CA ALA A 135 20.58 -3.96 10.36
C ALA A 135 19.16 -4.17 9.86
N TYR A 136 18.55 -5.30 10.22
CA TYR A 136 17.18 -5.63 9.83
C TYR A 136 16.14 -4.66 10.37
N VAL A 137 16.18 -4.38 11.67
CA VAL A 137 15.24 -3.45 12.32
C VAL A 137 15.39 -2.03 11.76
N VAL A 138 16.63 -1.54 11.65
CA VAL A 138 16.90 -0.17 11.15
C VAL A 138 16.47 -0.03 9.69
N CYS A 139 16.82 -0.98 8.82
CA CYS A 139 16.44 -0.93 7.41
C CYS A 139 14.93 -1.06 7.21
N SER A 140 14.28 -1.94 7.96
CA SER A 140 12.81 -2.10 7.94
C SER A 140 12.12 -0.79 8.35
N PHE A 141 12.61 -0.13 9.39
CA PHE A 141 12.09 1.16 9.84
C PHE A 141 12.26 2.24 8.76
N ILE A 142 13.43 2.35 8.14
CA ILE A 142 13.68 3.31 7.05
C ILE A 142 12.73 3.07 5.87
N LEU A 143 12.57 1.81 5.44
CA LEU A 143 11.67 1.43 4.35
C LEU A 143 10.21 1.71 4.69
N TYR A 144 9.80 1.47 5.92
CA TYR A 144 8.45 1.81 6.40
C TYR A 144 8.22 3.32 6.42
N LEU A 145 9.15 4.09 6.99
CA LEU A 145 9.07 5.55 7.03
C LEU A 145 8.98 6.12 5.61
N LYS A 146 9.80 5.62 4.69
CA LYS A 146 9.73 5.95 3.26
C LYS A 146 8.34 5.64 2.68
N PHE A 147 7.78 4.47 2.96
CA PHE A 147 6.44 4.09 2.47
C PHE A 147 5.34 5.02 3.02
N VAL A 148 5.41 5.38 4.30
CA VAL A 148 4.49 6.36 4.92
C VAL A 148 4.61 7.74 4.26
N ILE A 149 5.83 8.20 3.97
CA ILE A 149 6.04 9.48 3.26
C ILE A 149 5.46 9.40 1.84
N ALA A 150 5.73 8.32 1.11
CA ALA A 150 5.25 8.15 -0.27
C ALA A 150 3.72 8.10 -0.37
N THR A 151 3.06 7.39 0.55
CA THR A 151 1.59 7.34 0.64
C THR A 151 0.99 8.70 1.03
N GLY A 152 1.64 9.46 1.91
CA GLY A 152 1.25 10.84 2.22
C GLY A 152 1.34 11.79 1.01
N ILE A 153 2.39 11.65 0.19
CA ILE A 153 2.53 12.44 -1.04
C ILE A 153 1.47 12.03 -2.06
N GLN A 154 1.30 10.73 -2.33
CA GLN A 154 0.26 10.24 -3.24
C GLN A 154 -1.14 10.66 -2.81
N ALA A 155 -1.42 10.64 -1.50
CA ALA A 155 -2.67 11.10 -0.94
C ALA A 155 -2.98 12.54 -1.36
N THR A 156 -1.99 13.43 -1.28
CA THR A 156 -2.09 14.84 -1.70
C THR A 156 -2.31 14.96 -3.21
N LYS A 157 -1.56 14.19 -4.02
CA LYS A 157 -1.71 14.18 -5.49
C LYS A 157 -3.08 13.64 -5.94
N THR A 158 -3.67 12.74 -5.18
CA THR A 158 -5.03 12.22 -5.42
C THR A 158 -6.09 13.29 -5.24
N PHE A 159 -5.94 14.16 -4.23
CA PHE A 159 -6.83 15.32 -4.08
C PHE A 159 -6.65 16.33 -5.23
N ASP A 160 -5.40 16.59 -5.65
CA ASP A 160 -5.11 17.52 -6.76
C ASP A 160 -5.75 17.05 -8.09
N ALA A 161 -5.81 15.72 -8.29
CA ALA A 161 -6.39 15.07 -9.46
C ALA A 161 -7.92 14.82 -9.37
N GLY A 162 -8.60 15.20 -8.28
CA GLY A 162 -10.04 14.92 -8.09
C GLY A 162 -10.36 13.44 -7.87
N GLY A 163 -9.35 12.62 -7.58
CA GLY A 163 -9.44 11.17 -7.51
C GLY A 163 -10.01 10.62 -6.20
N ARG A 164 -10.36 11.48 -5.24
CA ARG A 164 -10.91 11.02 -3.95
C ARG A 164 -12.40 10.71 -4.04
N PRO A 165 -12.90 9.89 -3.09
CA PRO A 165 -14.33 9.72 -2.89
C PRO A 165 -15.06 11.06 -2.69
N PRO A 166 -16.33 11.20 -3.14
CA PRO A 166 -17.09 12.43 -2.98
C PRO A 166 -17.38 12.81 -1.52
N GLU A 167 -17.36 11.85 -0.59
CA GLU A 167 -17.46 12.15 0.85
C GLU A 167 -16.26 12.93 1.40
N ASP A 168 -15.10 12.91 0.73
CA ASP A 168 -13.88 13.58 1.19
C ASP A 168 -13.84 15.08 0.80
N ARG A 169 -14.88 15.58 0.11
CA ARG A 169 -14.98 16.97 -0.37
C ARG A 169 -14.93 18.04 0.73
N ASN A 170 -15.33 17.68 1.95
CA ASN A 170 -15.38 18.60 3.09
C ASN A 170 -14.08 18.61 3.91
N LEU A 171 -13.09 17.79 3.54
CA LEU A 171 -11.81 17.77 4.23
C LEU A 171 -11.05 19.07 3.98
N PRO A 172 -10.25 19.57 4.94
CA PRO A 172 -9.40 20.75 4.73
C PRO A 172 -8.49 20.61 3.52
N LEU A 173 -8.03 19.38 3.24
CA LEU A 173 -7.20 19.07 2.07
C LEU A 173 -7.94 19.14 0.73
N ALA A 174 -9.28 19.14 0.73
CA ALA A 174 -10.10 19.25 -0.47
C ALA A 174 -10.54 20.70 -0.76
N GLN A 175 -10.45 21.60 0.23
CA GLN A 175 -10.83 23.00 0.05
C GLN A 175 -9.93 23.68 -0.99
N GLY A 176 -10.55 24.38 -1.95
CA GLY A 176 -9.84 25.04 -3.06
C GLY A 176 -9.26 24.09 -4.10
N ARG A 177 -9.56 22.78 -4.03
CA ARG A 177 -9.17 21.79 -5.04
C ARG A 177 -10.37 21.39 -5.90
N ARG A 178 -10.09 20.61 -6.94
CA ARG A 178 -11.10 20.08 -7.88
C ARG A 178 -12.15 19.24 -7.15
N GLU A 179 -13.32 19.08 -7.78
CA GLU A 179 -14.36 18.20 -7.25
C GLU A 179 -13.84 16.76 -7.11
N GLN A 180 -14.14 16.14 -5.97
CA GLN A 180 -13.73 14.77 -5.67
C GLN A 180 -14.84 13.83 -6.10
N ASN A 181 -14.59 13.00 -7.11
CA ASN A 181 -15.61 12.13 -7.69
C ASN A 181 -15.01 10.81 -8.19
N TYR A 182 -13.96 10.31 -7.53
CA TYR A 182 -13.12 9.21 -7.99
C TYR A 182 -12.43 9.46 -9.35
N GLY A 183 -12.40 10.70 -9.81
CA GLY A 183 -12.00 11.04 -11.17
C GLY A 183 -12.96 10.54 -12.24
N LEU A 184 -14.24 10.29 -11.92
CA LEU A 184 -15.24 9.74 -12.86
C LEU A 184 -15.91 10.79 -13.75
N GLN A 185 -15.99 12.06 -13.33
CA GLN A 185 -16.50 13.13 -14.18
C GLN A 185 -15.36 14.09 -14.50
N THR A 186 -15.05 14.25 -15.78
CA THR A 186 -14.05 15.21 -16.24
C THR A 186 -14.33 15.70 -17.65
N ASP A 187 -14.20 17.01 -17.84
CA ASP A 187 -13.89 17.59 -19.13
C ASP A 187 -12.53 17.04 -19.60
N THR A 188 -12.52 16.28 -20.69
CA THR A 188 -11.32 15.72 -21.30
C THR A 188 -10.37 16.77 -21.89
N ASN A 189 -10.77 18.04 -21.91
CA ASN A 189 -10.01 19.15 -22.49
C ASN A 189 -9.18 19.95 -21.46
N ASP A 190 -9.24 19.63 -20.16
CA ASP A 190 -8.42 20.30 -19.13
C ASP A 190 -7.00 19.71 -19.07
N ALA A 191 -6.04 20.42 -19.67
CA ALA A 191 -4.63 20.04 -19.69
C ALA A 191 -3.99 19.97 -18.29
N GLU A 192 -4.42 20.80 -17.34
CA GLU A 192 -3.90 20.77 -15.98
C GLU A 192 -4.36 19.53 -15.21
N LEU A 193 -5.61 19.12 -15.43
CA LEU A 193 -6.16 17.91 -14.84
C LEU A 193 -5.49 16.65 -15.39
N MET A 194 -5.22 16.60 -16.69
CA MET A 194 -4.47 15.50 -17.29
C MET A 194 -3.07 15.38 -16.69
N LYS A 195 -2.38 16.52 -16.48
CA LYS A 195 -1.08 16.55 -15.81
C LYS A 195 -1.17 16.12 -14.34
N ALA A 196 -2.19 16.56 -13.61
CA ALA A 196 -2.41 16.15 -12.22
C ALA A 196 -2.64 14.63 -12.10
N ARG A 197 -3.43 14.06 -13.02
CA ARG A 197 -3.66 12.61 -13.13
C ARG A 197 -2.40 11.84 -13.49
N GLU A 198 -1.58 12.35 -14.40
CA GLU A 198 -0.30 11.73 -14.75
C GLU A 198 0.63 11.65 -13.52
N ILE A 199 0.76 12.76 -12.78
CA ILE A 199 1.54 12.83 -11.54
C ILE A 199 0.98 11.86 -10.50
N GLU A 200 -0.33 11.83 -10.32
CA GLU A 200 -0.98 10.94 -9.38
C GLU A 200 -0.77 9.45 -9.72
N HIS A 201 -0.95 9.10 -10.98
CA HIS A 201 -0.68 7.76 -11.49
C HIS A 201 0.78 7.36 -11.29
N ARG A 202 1.74 8.27 -11.50
CA ARG A 202 3.16 8.03 -11.20
C ARG A 202 3.37 7.65 -9.73
N TRP A 203 2.76 8.39 -8.81
CA TRP A 203 2.85 8.09 -7.37
C TRP A 203 2.16 6.78 -6.97
N ARG A 204 1.03 6.43 -7.61
CA ARG A 204 0.42 5.10 -7.45
C ARG A 204 1.38 3.98 -7.85
N ARG A 205 2.08 4.14 -8.98
CA ARG A 205 3.06 3.13 -9.46
C ARG A 205 4.28 3.01 -8.55
N ILE A 206 4.70 4.09 -7.88
CA ILE A 206 5.76 4.04 -6.86
C ILE A 206 5.32 3.15 -5.70
N ILE A 207 4.13 3.42 -5.14
CA ILE A 207 3.57 2.68 -4.00
C ILE A 207 3.37 1.21 -4.36
N GLN A 208 2.77 0.95 -5.54
CA GLN A 208 2.57 -0.40 -6.03
C GLN A 208 3.91 -1.16 -6.14
N ASN A 209 4.96 -0.53 -6.69
CA ASN A 209 6.26 -1.19 -6.78
C ASN A 209 6.92 -1.41 -5.41
N ASP A 210 6.71 -0.51 -4.45
CA ASP A 210 7.15 -0.70 -3.07
C ASP A 210 6.41 -1.88 -2.41
N LEU A 211 5.11 -2.04 -2.65
CA LEU A 211 4.32 -3.18 -2.16
C LEU A 211 4.66 -4.51 -2.83
N GLU A 212 5.05 -4.49 -4.10
CA GLU A 212 5.51 -5.69 -4.82
C GLU A 212 6.90 -6.14 -4.35
N SER A 213 7.73 -5.24 -3.80
CA SER A 213 9.14 -5.53 -3.48
C SER A 213 9.43 -5.60 -1.98
N ILE A 214 9.05 -4.59 -1.20
CA ILE A 214 9.49 -4.42 0.20
C ILE A 214 8.96 -5.54 1.10
N PRO A 215 7.67 -5.91 1.10
CA PRO A 215 7.17 -6.99 1.96
C PRO A 215 7.89 -8.33 1.72
N LEU A 216 8.09 -8.69 0.45
CA LEU A 216 8.80 -9.92 0.08
C LEU A 216 10.28 -9.85 0.47
N ALA A 217 10.94 -8.72 0.26
CA ALA A 217 12.33 -8.54 0.68
C ALA A 217 12.48 -8.67 2.20
N LEU A 218 11.63 -7.97 2.98
CA LEU A 218 11.65 -8.03 4.43
C LEU A 218 11.34 -9.43 4.96
N LEU A 219 10.47 -10.18 4.29
CA LEU A 219 10.22 -11.59 4.63
C LEU A 219 11.49 -12.44 4.44
N VAL A 220 12.15 -12.32 3.28
CA VAL A 220 13.39 -13.05 2.95
C VAL A 220 14.51 -12.70 3.91
N PHE A 221 14.78 -11.40 4.11
CA PHE A 221 15.82 -10.94 5.03
C PHE A 221 15.46 -11.28 6.49
N GLY A 222 14.18 -11.29 6.86
CA GLY A 222 13.73 -11.67 8.19
C GLY A 222 14.05 -13.13 8.52
N GLY A 223 13.80 -14.05 7.57
CA GLY A 223 14.26 -15.43 7.70
C GLY A 223 15.79 -15.52 7.80
N GLY A 224 16.50 -14.68 7.06
CA GLY A 224 17.96 -14.65 7.05
C GLY A 224 18.61 -14.26 8.38
N VAL A 225 17.92 -13.53 9.26
CA VAL A 225 18.40 -13.22 10.62
C VAL A 225 18.62 -14.49 11.45
N PHE A 226 17.80 -15.51 11.23
CA PHE A 226 17.85 -16.79 11.97
C PHE A 226 18.67 -17.87 11.26
N ALA A 227 19.08 -17.61 10.03
CA ALA A 227 19.64 -18.61 9.13
C ALA A 227 21.13 -18.92 9.38
N GLY A 228 21.82 -18.19 10.26
CA GLY A 228 23.24 -18.46 10.57
C GLY A 228 24.23 -18.24 9.42
N GLY A 229 23.83 -17.54 8.35
CA GLY A 229 24.68 -17.24 7.19
C GLY A 229 25.80 -16.22 7.47
N ASN A 230 26.51 -15.77 6.44
CA ASN A 230 27.52 -14.73 6.61
C ASN A 230 26.86 -13.40 7.00
N LYS A 231 27.23 -12.90 8.19
CA LYS A 231 26.61 -11.72 8.85
C LYS A 231 26.92 -10.41 8.14
N GLU A 232 28.14 -10.26 7.66
CA GLU A 232 28.60 -9.06 6.94
C GLU A 232 27.90 -8.98 5.58
N LEU A 233 27.88 -10.09 4.84
CA LEU A 233 27.20 -10.17 3.55
C LEU A 233 25.71 -9.87 3.68
N PHE A 234 25.04 -10.47 4.68
CA PHE A 234 23.63 -10.18 4.99
C PHE A 234 23.40 -8.67 5.19
N THR A 235 24.22 -8.05 6.05
CA THR A 235 24.11 -6.64 6.40
C THR A 235 24.32 -5.74 5.18
N ILE A 236 25.34 -6.02 4.37
CA ILE A 236 25.64 -5.28 3.14
C ILE A 236 24.50 -5.40 2.13
N CYS A 237 23.99 -6.61 1.89
CA CYS A 237 22.88 -6.82 0.97
C CYS A 237 21.63 -6.04 1.39
N LEU A 238 21.29 -6.05 2.68
CA LEU A 238 20.13 -5.33 3.18
C LEU A 238 20.29 -3.80 3.14
N LEU A 239 21.50 -3.29 3.41
CA LEU A 239 21.80 -1.86 3.28
C LEU A 239 21.70 -1.41 1.82
N ILE A 240 22.34 -2.13 0.89
CA ILE A 240 22.28 -1.81 -0.55
C ILE A 240 20.84 -1.89 -1.05
N TYR A 241 20.08 -2.91 -0.64
CA TYR A 241 18.66 -3.01 -0.96
C TYR A 241 17.91 -1.76 -0.51
N THR A 242 18.07 -1.37 0.76
CA THR A 242 17.38 -0.21 1.35
C THR A 242 17.69 1.10 0.63
N ILE A 243 18.98 1.36 0.42
CA ILE A 243 19.47 2.54 -0.33
C ILE A 243 18.87 2.55 -1.74
N SER A 244 18.97 1.41 -2.43
CA SER A 244 18.45 1.27 -3.79
C SER A 244 16.94 1.50 -3.87
N ARG A 245 16.17 1.05 -2.88
CA ARG A 245 14.72 1.33 -2.81
C ARG A 245 14.43 2.81 -2.57
N CYS A 246 15.18 3.50 -1.71
CA CYS A 246 15.03 4.94 -1.51
C CYS A 246 15.32 5.71 -2.81
N PHE A 247 16.43 5.41 -3.47
CA PHE A 247 16.77 6.00 -4.77
C PHE A 247 15.78 5.67 -5.86
N HIS A 248 15.23 4.45 -5.90
CA HIS A 248 14.20 4.06 -6.84
C HIS A 248 13.00 5.02 -6.78
N THR A 249 12.52 5.36 -5.58
CA THR A 249 11.39 6.29 -5.42
C THR A 249 11.73 7.69 -5.88
N ILE A 250 12.93 8.19 -5.58
CA ILE A 250 13.41 9.50 -6.06
C ILE A 250 13.48 9.50 -7.60
N ALA A 251 14.14 8.51 -8.19
CA ALA A 251 14.27 8.37 -9.64
C ALA A 251 12.90 8.25 -10.32
N TYR A 252 11.95 7.54 -9.71
CA TYR A 252 10.59 7.43 -10.23
C TYR A 252 9.85 8.77 -10.17
N ALA A 253 9.91 9.49 -9.04
CA ALA A 253 9.24 10.77 -8.85
C ALA A 253 9.73 11.84 -9.84
N TYR A 254 11.04 11.88 -10.10
CA TYR A 254 11.68 12.81 -11.05
C TYR A 254 11.77 12.26 -12.49
N SER A 255 11.15 11.10 -12.77
CA SER A 255 11.16 10.46 -14.11
C SER A 255 12.57 10.20 -14.67
N LEU A 256 13.55 9.92 -13.82
CA LEU A 256 14.94 9.68 -14.19
C LEU A 256 15.13 8.26 -14.76
N GLN A 257 15.19 8.16 -16.09
CA GLN A 257 15.75 6.99 -16.76
C GLN A 257 17.26 7.19 -17.01
N PRO A 258 18.09 6.12 -16.99
CA PRO A 258 17.78 4.71 -16.72
C PRO A 258 17.83 4.34 -15.22
N HIS A 259 18.11 5.30 -14.34
CA HIS A 259 18.35 5.12 -12.90
C HIS A 259 17.28 4.29 -12.20
N ARG A 260 16.00 4.52 -12.51
CA ARG A 260 14.88 3.73 -11.97
C ARG A 260 15.06 2.22 -12.23
N ALA A 261 15.38 1.84 -13.47
CA ALA A 261 15.52 0.43 -13.84
C ALA A 261 16.72 -0.22 -13.15
N TRP A 262 17.85 0.50 -13.07
CA TRP A 262 19.04 0.02 -12.38
C TRP A 262 18.82 -0.17 -10.88
N CYS A 263 18.18 0.78 -10.20
CA CYS A 263 17.83 0.64 -8.77
C CYS A 263 16.95 -0.60 -8.55
N TRP A 264 15.94 -0.81 -9.40
CA TRP A 264 15.09 -2.00 -9.31
C TRP A 264 15.90 -3.29 -9.46
N ARG A 265 16.77 -3.39 -10.48
CA ARG A 265 17.62 -4.57 -10.74
C ARG A 265 18.57 -4.86 -9.58
N ILE A 266 19.24 -3.84 -9.07
CA ILE A 266 20.14 -3.95 -7.92
C ILE A 266 19.38 -4.43 -6.69
N GLY A 267 18.17 -3.89 -6.46
CA GLY A 267 17.32 -4.33 -5.35
C GLY A 267 16.98 -5.82 -5.42
N VAL A 268 16.53 -6.30 -6.58
CA VAL A 268 16.24 -7.73 -6.79
C VAL A 268 17.48 -8.60 -6.59
N LEU A 269 18.63 -8.17 -7.11
CA LEU A 269 19.90 -8.90 -6.95
C LEU A 269 20.26 -9.07 -5.48
N MET A 270 20.13 -8.02 -4.65
CA MET A 270 20.45 -8.09 -3.23
C MET A 270 19.52 -9.03 -2.46
N ILE A 271 18.23 -9.13 -2.83
CA ILE A 271 17.31 -10.10 -2.24
C ILE A 271 17.80 -11.53 -2.55
N ILE A 272 18.18 -11.80 -3.80
CA ILE A 272 18.64 -13.12 -4.24
C ILE A 272 19.95 -13.50 -3.51
N VAL A 273 20.92 -12.60 -3.47
CA VAL A 273 22.20 -12.84 -2.78
C VAL A 273 21.97 -13.07 -1.28
N GLY A 274 21.10 -12.26 -0.66
CA GLY A 274 20.69 -12.46 0.74
C GLY A 274 20.06 -13.83 0.99
N ALA A 275 19.13 -14.24 0.12
CA ALA A 275 18.48 -15.55 0.21
C ALA A 275 19.48 -16.71 0.08
N ILE A 276 20.42 -16.65 -0.88
CA ILE A 276 21.46 -17.66 -1.07
C ILE A 276 22.36 -17.74 0.18
N ASN A 277 22.76 -16.59 0.72
CA ASN A 277 23.55 -16.52 1.94
C ASN A 277 22.83 -17.17 3.13
N SER A 278 21.52 -16.94 3.26
CA SER A 278 20.69 -17.56 4.30
C SER A 278 20.55 -19.06 4.09
N MET A 279 20.28 -19.53 2.87
CA MET A 279 20.22 -20.96 2.57
C MET A 279 21.53 -21.67 2.91
N ALA A 280 22.67 -21.09 2.54
CA ALA A 280 23.98 -21.64 2.85
C ALA A 280 24.27 -21.69 4.36
N GLY A 281 23.68 -20.79 5.15
CA GLY A 281 23.79 -20.79 6.60
C GLY A 281 22.98 -21.91 7.27
N VAL A 282 21.78 -22.20 6.78
CA VAL A 282 20.90 -23.23 7.36
C VAL A 282 21.47 -24.64 7.24
N PHE A 283 22.21 -24.92 6.15
CA PHE A 283 22.77 -26.24 5.85
C PHE A 283 24.27 -26.36 6.22
N LYS A 284 24.80 -25.40 6.96
CA LYS A 284 26.15 -25.44 7.55
C LYS A 284 26.10 -25.99 8.97
#